data_AF-D7G3N0-F1
#
_entry.id   AF-D7G3N0-F1
#
_cell.length_a   1.000
_cell.length_b   1.000
_cell.length_c   1.000
_cell.angle_alpha   90.00
_cell.angle_beta   90.00
_cell.angle_gamma   90.00
#
_symmetry.space_group_name_H-M   'P 1'
#
loop_
_entity.id
_entity.type
_entity.pdbx_description
1 polymer ?
#
loop_
_entity_poly.entity_id
_entity_poly.type
_entity_poly.pdbx_seq_one_letter_code
_entity_poly.pdbx_strand_id
1 'polypeptide(L)'
;MGAYLSQPNLAKDTQDGDDGELRWGAAGMQGWRTGMEDSHLACLDLNGKDSASPAADPAKKIAAFAVFDGHGGAEVAKYCSAHICDVVKGTEAFKEGNLGLGLKQTFLKMDDMLRTPAGQAELLALKKASQGEDSDSDDGEDEVVDMDMLSKINPEAQMQIMEQMKRAMRVQSGGGGGGY
;
A
#
# COMPACT_ATOMS: atom_id res chain seq x y z
N MET A 1 21.80 -10.74 18.15
CA MET A 1 21.62 -11.99 17.37
C MET A 1 21.50 -11.61 15.90
N GLY A 2 21.98 -12.43 14.97
CA GLY A 2 21.93 -12.13 13.53
C GLY A 2 20.54 -12.31 12.91
N ALA A 3 20.43 -12.16 11.59
CA ALA A 3 19.17 -12.22 10.83
C ALA A 3 18.47 -13.61 10.78
N TYR A 4 18.93 -14.58 11.57
CA TYR A 4 18.48 -15.97 11.52
C TYR A 4 18.07 -16.48 12.90
N LEU A 5 17.01 -17.28 12.92
CA LEU A 5 16.57 -18.07 14.06
C LEU A 5 17.51 -19.27 14.29
N SER A 6 17.49 -19.81 15.51
CA SER A 6 18.21 -21.06 15.84
C SER A 6 17.62 -22.30 15.17
N GLN A 7 16.34 -22.24 14.79
CA GLN A 7 15.62 -23.26 14.03
C GLN A 7 14.57 -22.57 13.14
N PRO A 8 14.23 -23.15 11.97
CA PRO A 8 13.29 -22.52 11.06
C PRO A 8 11.88 -22.57 11.64
N ASN A 9 11.13 -21.49 11.48
CA ASN A 9 9.68 -21.51 11.65
C ASN A 9 9.06 -22.19 10.42
N LEU A 10 8.53 -23.40 10.64
CA LEU A 10 7.93 -24.24 9.60
C LEU A 10 6.41 -24.02 9.43
N ALA A 11 5.80 -23.17 10.26
CA ALA A 11 4.38 -22.86 10.15
C ALA A 11 4.05 -22.31 8.76
N LYS A 12 2.97 -22.82 8.16
CA LYS A 12 2.45 -22.32 6.89
C LYS A 12 1.28 -21.39 7.19
N ASP A 13 1.34 -20.18 6.65
CA ASP A 13 0.13 -19.39 6.44
C ASP A 13 -0.42 -19.74 5.07
N THR A 14 -1.61 -20.31 5.02
CA THR A 14 -2.25 -20.76 3.78
C THR A 14 -3.55 -20.02 3.57
N GLN A 15 -3.78 -19.57 2.34
CA GLN A 15 -5.02 -18.94 1.93
C GLN A 15 -5.46 -19.54 0.60
N ASP A 16 -6.76 -19.68 0.39
CA ASP A 16 -7.33 -20.19 -0.84
C ASP A 16 -8.69 -19.55 -1.11
N GLY A 17 -9.18 -19.70 -2.33
CA GLY A 17 -10.49 -19.18 -2.73
C GLY A 17 -10.90 -19.58 -4.14
N ASP A 18 -12.16 -19.27 -4.46
CA ASP A 18 -12.85 -19.63 -5.69
C ASP A 18 -13.92 -18.55 -6.01
N ASP A 19 -14.15 -18.26 -7.29
CA ASP A 19 -15.29 -17.44 -7.75
C ASP A 19 -16.23 -18.17 -8.73
N GLY A 20 -16.18 -19.50 -8.73
CA GLY A 20 -16.88 -20.39 -9.66
C GLY A 20 -16.21 -20.56 -11.03
N GLU A 21 -15.32 -19.64 -11.43
CA GLU A 21 -14.58 -19.71 -12.70
C GLU A 21 -13.09 -19.96 -12.47
N LEU A 22 -12.52 -19.34 -11.45
CA LEU A 22 -11.11 -19.43 -11.08
C LEU A 22 -10.96 -19.89 -9.63
N ARG A 23 -10.01 -20.79 -9.40
CA ARG A 23 -9.57 -21.23 -8.07
C ARG A 23 -8.12 -20.86 -7.85
N TRP A 24 -7.79 -20.51 -6.62
CA TRP A 24 -6.43 -20.18 -6.23
C TRP A 24 -6.08 -20.71 -4.84
N GLY A 25 -4.78 -20.84 -4.60
CA GLY A 25 -4.22 -21.15 -3.30
C GLY A 25 -2.84 -20.50 -3.18
N ALA A 26 -2.51 -20.04 -1.98
CA ALA A 26 -1.24 -19.43 -1.60
C ALA A 26 -0.75 -20.04 -0.29
N ALA A 27 0.56 -20.16 -0.15
CA ALA A 27 1.19 -20.62 1.08
C ALA A 27 2.50 -19.84 1.32
N GLY A 28 2.60 -19.19 2.47
CA GLY A 28 3.80 -18.51 2.96
C GLY A 28 4.46 -19.28 4.11
N MET A 29 5.78 -19.18 4.23
CA MET A 29 6.53 -19.73 5.37
C MET A 29 7.73 -18.82 5.67
N GLN A 30 7.85 -18.37 6.93
CA GLN A 30 8.96 -17.54 7.40
C GLN A 30 10.32 -18.25 7.31
N GLY A 31 10.38 -19.55 7.62
CA GLY A 31 11.62 -20.30 7.58
C GLY A 31 12.64 -19.80 8.61
N TRP A 32 13.88 -19.58 8.17
CA TRP A 32 14.99 -19.24 9.05
C TRP A 32 15.07 -17.76 9.44
N ARG A 33 14.31 -16.88 8.78
CA ARG A 33 14.35 -15.44 9.06
C ARG A 33 13.72 -15.12 10.42
N THR A 34 14.15 -14.02 11.04
CA THR A 34 13.59 -13.55 12.31
C THR A 34 12.16 -13.01 12.16
N GLY A 35 11.79 -12.54 10.97
CA GLY A 35 10.44 -12.11 10.63
C GLY A 35 10.00 -12.54 9.24
N MET A 36 8.69 -12.61 9.03
CA MET A 36 8.07 -12.81 7.72
C MET A 36 7.79 -11.44 7.09
N GLU A 37 8.59 -11.06 6.09
CA GLU A 37 8.49 -9.76 5.41
C GLU A 37 7.64 -9.84 4.14
N ASP A 38 7.39 -11.04 3.60
CA ASP A 38 6.60 -11.19 2.39
C ASP A 38 5.11 -10.92 2.64
N SER A 39 4.43 -10.54 1.57
CA SER A 39 2.98 -10.46 1.49
C SER A 39 2.51 -10.95 0.12
N HIS A 40 1.22 -11.28 -0.01
CA HIS A 40 0.63 -11.72 -1.26
C HIS A 40 -0.75 -11.12 -1.47
N LEU A 41 -1.22 -11.18 -2.72
CA LEU A 41 -2.52 -10.70 -3.14
C LEU A 41 -3.16 -11.74 -4.06
N ALA A 42 -4.46 -11.98 -3.84
CA ALA A 42 -5.33 -12.66 -4.77
C ALA A 42 -6.63 -11.84 -4.95
N CYS A 43 -6.76 -11.18 -6.10
CA CYS A 43 -7.93 -10.39 -6.49
C CYS A 43 -8.59 -11.06 -7.70
N LEU A 44 -9.76 -11.68 -7.49
CA LEU A 44 -10.45 -12.42 -8.56
C LEU A 44 -11.25 -11.52 -9.51
N ASP A 45 -11.60 -10.31 -9.05
CA ASP A 45 -12.29 -9.32 -9.86
C ASP A 45 -11.66 -7.92 -9.71
N LEU A 46 -10.74 -7.65 -10.62
CA LEU A 46 -10.11 -6.35 -10.76
C LEU A 46 -11.05 -5.35 -11.44
N ASN A 47 -12.04 -5.76 -12.23
CA ASN A 47 -12.93 -4.80 -12.87
C ASN A 47 -13.97 -4.27 -11.87
N GLY A 48 -14.40 -5.08 -10.90
CA GLY A 48 -15.42 -4.70 -9.93
C GLY A 48 -16.79 -4.45 -10.57
N LYS A 49 -17.81 -4.19 -9.73
CA LYS A 49 -19.20 -4.01 -10.19
C LYS A 49 -19.47 -2.68 -10.90
N ASP A 50 -18.63 -1.68 -10.65
CA ASP A 50 -18.92 -0.28 -10.95
C ASP A 50 -17.94 0.36 -11.97
N SER A 51 -16.95 -0.39 -12.48
CA SER A 51 -16.05 0.15 -13.50
C SER A 51 -16.60 -0.07 -14.90
N ALA A 52 -16.45 0.93 -15.75
CA ALA A 52 -16.43 0.72 -17.19
C ALA A 52 -15.31 -0.28 -17.47
N SER A 53 -15.69 -1.56 -17.59
CA SER A 53 -14.74 -2.65 -17.78
C SER A 53 -13.82 -2.28 -18.93
N PRO A 54 -12.49 -2.30 -18.71
CA PRO A 54 -11.55 -2.01 -19.77
C PRO A 54 -11.42 -3.16 -20.78
N ALA A 55 -12.06 -4.29 -20.49
CA ALA A 55 -12.22 -5.33 -21.48
C ALA A 55 -13.15 -4.79 -22.57
N ALA A 56 -12.72 -4.95 -23.83
CA ALA A 56 -13.58 -4.81 -25.01
C ALA A 56 -14.89 -5.62 -24.90
N ASP A 57 -14.95 -6.55 -23.95
CA ASP A 57 -16.12 -7.30 -23.54
C ASP A 57 -16.39 -7.09 -22.03
N PRO A 58 -17.46 -6.39 -21.63
CA PRO A 58 -17.82 -6.19 -20.22
C PRO A 58 -18.13 -7.51 -19.47
N ALA A 59 -18.26 -8.65 -20.17
CA ALA A 59 -18.39 -9.96 -19.55
C ALA A 59 -17.06 -10.58 -19.10
N LYS A 60 -15.89 -10.05 -19.52
CA LYS A 60 -14.59 -10.59 -19.10
C LYS A 60 -14.13 -10.01 -17.77
N LYS A 61 -14.01 -10.87 -16.76
CA LYS A 61 -13.33 -10.56 -15.50
C LYS A 61 -11.80 -10.56 -15.69
N ILE A 62 -11.12 -9.67 -14.98
CA ILE A 62 -9.66 -9.66 -14.90
C ILE A 62 -9.29 -10.02 -13.47
N ALA A 63 -8.51 -11.08 -13.29
CA ALA A 63 -7.95 -11.45 -11.99
C ALA A 63 -6.49 -10.97 -11.89
N ALA A 64 -6.06 -10.60 -10.69
CA ALA A 64 -4.70 -10.20 -10.36
C ALA A 64 -4.16 -10.99 -9.17
N PHE A 65 -2.95 -11.52 -9.32
CA PHE A 65 -2.21 -12.22 -8.27
C PHE A 65 -0.82 -11.62 -8.16
N ALA A 66 -0.33 -11.43 -6.95
CA ALA A 66 1.00 -10.87 -6.72
C ALA A 66 1.63 -11.42 -5.44
N VAL A 67 2.97 -11.44 -5.43
CA VAL A 67 3.79 -11.72 -4.25
C VAL A 67 4.75 -10.54 -4.10
N PHE A 68 4.87 -10.04 -2.88
CA PHE A 68 5.70 -8.90 -2.50
C PHE A 68 6.74 -9.41 -1.51
N ASP A 69 8.01 -9.40 -1.90
CA ASP A 69 9.15 -9.77 -1.06
C ASP A 69 9.64 -8.50 -0.34
N GLY A 70 9.40 -8.42 0.97
CA GLY A 70 9.80 -7.28 1.79
C GLY A 70 11.28 -7.36 2.17
N HIS A 71 11.93 -6.22 2.38
CA HIS A 71 13.31 -6.17 2.84
C HIS A 71 13.53 -4.99 3.79
N GLY A 72 13.90 -5.29 5.04
CA GLY A 72 14.10 -4.27 6.08
C GLY A 72 12.79 -3.81 6.74
N GLY A 73 11.75 -4.63 6.66
CA GLY A 73 10.40 -4.34 7.11
C GLY A 73 9.34 -5.02 6.24
N ALA A 74 8.20 -5.40 6.85
CA ALA A 74 7.06 -6.00 6.17
C ALA A 74 6.01 -4.98 5.71
N GLU A 75 6.11 -3.73 6.19
CA GLU A 75 5.10 -2.69 6.05
C GLU A 75 4.84 -2.31 4.60
N VAL A 76 5.87 -2.18 3.77
CA VAL A 76 5.70 -1.83 2.35
C VAL A 76 5.11 -3.00 1.55
N ALA A 77 5.53 -4.23 1.83
CA ALA A 77 4.96 -5.42 1.18
C ALA A 77 3.47 -5.54 1.50
N LYS A 78 3.08 -5.36 2.76
CA LYS A 78 1.68 -5.33 3.21
C LYS A 78 0.90 -4.19 2.59
N TYR A 79 1.46 -2.97 2.58
CA TYR A 79 0.85 -1.81 1.93
C TYR A 79 0.56 -2.08 0.44
N CYS A 80 1.53 -2.64 -0.27
CA CYS A 80 1.38 -3.03 -1.67
C CYS A 80 0.24 -4.04 -1.87
N SER A 81 0.18 -5.09 -1.05
CA SER A 81 -0.90 -6.09 -1.14
C SER A 81 -2.30 -5.48 -0.92
N ALA A 82 -2.41 -4.48 -0.04
CA ALA A 82 -3.68 -3.86 0.29
C ALA A 82 -4.19 -2.89 -0.78
N HIS A 83 -3.30 -2.12 -1.41
CA HIS A 83 -3.70 -0.97 -2.24
C HIS A 83 -3.56 -1.19 -3.75
N ILE A 84 -2.68 -2.08 -4.20
CA ILE A 84 -2.29 -2.16 -5.63
C ILE A 84 -3.49 -2.39 -6.57
N CYS A 85 -4.49 -3.15 -6.12
CA CYS A 85 -5.71 -3.42 -6.89
C CYS A 85 -6.55 -2.17 -7.12
N ASP A 86 -6.73 -1.36 -6.08
CA ASP A 86 -7.53 -0.14 -6.19
C ASP A 86 -6.79 0.92 -6.99
N VAL A 87 -5.47 0.98 -6.85
CA VAL A 87 -4.63 1.92 -7.60
C VAL A 87 -4.65 1.60 -9.09
N VAL A 88 -4.52 0.33 -9.51
CA VAL A 88 -4.57 -0.04 -10.93
C VAL A 88 -5.93 0.24 -11.55
N LYS A 89 -7.02 -0.10 -10.86
CA LYS A 89 -8.40 0.22 -11.26
C LYS A 89 -8.62 1.71 -11.51
N GLY A 90 -7.97 2.54 -10.71
CA GLY A 90 -8.07 3.99 -10.80
C GLY A 90 -7.27 4.63 -11.94
N THR A 91 -6.39 3.90 -12.64
CA THR A 91 -5.59 4.48 -13.73
C THR A 91 -6.41 4.63 -15.02
N GLU A 92 -6.25 5.75 -15.73
CA GLU A 92 -6.91 5.95 -17.03
C GLU A 92 -6.46 4.91 -18.05
N ALA A 93 -5.17 4.56 -18.06
CA ALA A 93 -4.64 3.52 -18.94
C ALA A 93 -5.28 2.15 -18.67
N PHE A 94 -5.57 1.80 -17.42
CA PHE A 94 -6.33 0.59 -17.13
C PHE A 94 -7.72 0.69 -17.73
N LYS A 95 -8.48 1.77 -17.47
CA LYS A 95 -9.85 2.00 -18.01
C LYS A 95 -9.93 1.96 -19.54
N GLU A 96 -8.88 2.37 -20.24
CA GLU A 96 -8.77 2.31 -21.70
C GLU A 96 -8.42 0.91 -22.26
N GLY A 97 -8.23 -0.10 -21.41
CA GLY A 97 -7.80 -1.44 -21.84
C GLY A 97 -6.28 -1.60 -21.97
N ASN A 98 -5.49 -0.57 -21.69
CA ASN A 98 -4.04 -0.62 -21.76
C ASN A 98 -3.44 -1.08 -20.43
N LEU A 99 -3.57 -2.38 -20.15
CA LEU A 99 -3.09 -3.02 -18.92
C LEU A 99 -1.59 -2.78 -18.67
N GLY A 100 -0.76 -2.82 -19.71
CA GLY A 100 0.69 -2.67 -19.59
C GLY A 100 1.09 -1.26 -19.13
N LEU A 101 0.43 -0.22 -19.65
CA LEU A 101 0.64 1.15 -19.19
C LEU A 101 0.00 1.39 -17.82
N GLY A 102 -1.20 0.84 -17.59
CA GLY A 102 -1.90 0.91 -16.30
C GLY A 102 -1.03 0.39 -15.16
N LEU A 103 -0.44 -0.79 -15.31
CA LEU A 103 0.48 -1.34 -14.32
C LEU A 103 1.70 -0.44 -14.08
N LYS A 104 2.35 0.08 -15.12
CA LYS A 104 3.49 1.01 -14.94
C LYS A 104 3.10 2.25 -14.15
N GLN A 105 1.96 2.85 -14.48
CA GLN A 105 1.42 4.00 -13.76
C GLN A 105 1.08 3.67 -12.30
N THR A 106 0.55 2.46 -12.06
CA THR A 106 0.26 1.96 -10.70
C THR A 106 1.51 1.90 -9.85
N PHE A 107 2.60 1.31 -10.35
CA PHE A 107 3.84 1.21 -9.57
C PHE A 107 4.40 2.59 -9.20
N LEU A 108 4.39 3.55 -10.14
CA LEU A 108 4.82 4.92 -9.86
C LEU A 108 3.91 5.61 -8.84
N LYS A 109 2.59 5.47 -9.00
CA LYS A 109 1.61 6.08 -8.09
C LYS A 109 1.68 5.48 -6.68
N MET A 110 1.91 4.17 -6.56
CA MET A 110 2.14 3.50 -5.29
C MET A 110 3.38 4.07 -4.59
N ASP A 111 4.49 4.24 -5.31
CA ASP A 111 5.73 4.84 -4.77
C ASP A 111 5.49 6.28 -4.28
N ASP A 112 4.73 7.08 -5.04
CA ASP A 112 4.34 8.43 -4.61
C ASP A 112 3.43 8.41 -3.37
N MET A 113 2.48 7.47 -3.30
CA MET A 113 1.58 7.30 -2.15
C MET A 113 2.34 7.01 -0.86
N LEU A 114 3.38 6.18 -0.92
CA LEU A 114 4.26 5.88 0.23
C LEU A 114 4.92 7.14 0.78
N ARG A 115 5.21 8.15 -0.04
CA ARG A 115 5.85 9.41 0.38
C ARG A 115 4.87 10.42 0.98
N THR A 116 3.58 10.19 0.87
CA THR A 116 2.57 11.10 1.45
C THR A 116 2.50 10.94 2.97
N PRO A 117 2.07 11.98 3.73
CA PRO A 117 1.85 11.85 5.16
C PRO A 117 0.87 10.74 5.55
N ALA A 118 -0.15 10.50 4.71
CA ALA A 118 -1.11 9.42 4.92
C ALA A 118 -0.46 8.04 4.73
N GLY A 119 0.33 7.87 3.66
CA GLY A 119 1.09 6.63 3.43
C GLY A 119 2.08 6.36 4.57
N GLN A 120 2.85 7.36 4.99
CA GLN A 120 3.78 7.24 6.12
C GLN A 120 3.08 6.86 7.42
N ALA A 121 1.93 7.47 7.73
CA ALA A 121 1.14 7.13 8.91
C ALA A 121 0.65 5.66 8.88
N GLU A 122 0.23 5.18 7.71
CA GLU A 122 -0.18 3.79 7.53
C GLU A 122 0.99 2.81 7.65
N LEU A 123 2.16 3.12 7.06
CA LEU A 123 3.37 2.32 7.20
C LEU A 123 3.79 2.18 8.67
N LEU A 124 3.73 3.26 9.45
CA LEU A 124 4.01 3.22 10.89
C LEU A 124 3.02 2.32 11.64
N ALA A 125 1.73 2.35 11.27
CA ALA A 125 0.73 1.46 11.86
C ALA A 125 0.99 -0.01 11.49
N LEU A 126 1.35 -0.29 10.24
CA LEU A 126 1.69 -1.63 9.76
C LEU A 126 2.96 -2.17 10.43
N LYS A 127 4.00 -1.34 10.61
CA LYS A 127 5.24 -1.70 11.31
C LYS A 127 4.95 -2.09 12.77
N LYS A 128 4.14 -1.28 13.48
CA LYS A 128 3.69 -1.58 14.85
C LYS A 128 2.90 -2.89 14.92
N ALA A 129 2.00 -3.14 13.96
CA ALA A 129 1.21 -4.36 13.92
C ALA A 129 2.07 -5.62 13.65
N SER A 130 3.18 -5.51 12.90
CA SER A 130 4.10 -6.64 12.69
C SER A 130 5.03 -6.94 13.87
N GLN A 131 5.26 -5.98 14.77
CA GLN A 131 6.19 -6.08 15.90
C GLN A 131 5.52 -6.50 17.22
N GLY A 132 4.39 -7.22 17.19
CA GLY A 132 3.52 -7.46 18.35
C GLY A 132 4.21 -7.61 19.73
N GLU A 133 3.79 -6.75 20.68
CA GLU A 133 3.85 -6.74 22.16
C GLU A 133 5.02 -7.33 22.98
N ASP A 134 6.05 -7.95 22.41
CA ASP A 134 7.20 -8.50 23.15
C ASP A 134 8.54 -8.18 22.47
N SER A 135 8.99 -6.92 22.54
CA SER A 135 10.43 -6.61 22.49
C SER A 135 10.71 -5.22 23.07
N ASP A 136 10.80 -5.17 24.40
CA ASP A 136 11.51 -4.10 25.10
C ASP A 136 13.02 -4.37 24.95
N SER A 137 13.57 -4.01 23.79
CA SER A 137 15.02 -3.92 23.58
C SER A 137 15.30 -2.99 22.41
N ASP A 138 15.45 -1.73 22.79
CA ASP A 138 16.16 -0.66 22.10
C ASP A 138 17.54 -1.14 21.58
N ASP A 139 17.82 -0.82 20.31
CA ASP A 139 19.14 -0.47 19.74
C ASP A 139 19.03 -0.48 18.21
N GLY A 140 18.53 0.63 17.67
CA GLY A 140 18.47 0.87 16.24
C GLY A 140 18.12 2.33 15.98
N GLU A 141 19.14 3.14 15.77
CA GLU A 141 19.04 4.54 15.32
C GLU A 141 18.48 4.59 13.90
N ASP A 142 17.20 4.25 13.73
CA ASP A 142 16.48 4.56 12.50
C ASP A 142 16.11 6.05 12.57
N GLU A 143 16.56 6.84 11.59
CA GLU A 143 16.05 8.19 11.31
C GLU A 143 14.55 8.09 11.00
N VAL A 144 13.74 7.97 12.05
CA VAL A 144 12.36 8.41 12.02
C VAL A 144 12.41 9.88 11.62
N VAL A 145 11.74 10.22 10.52
CA VAL A 145 11.35 11.61 10.29
C VAL A 145 10.40 11.94 11.42
N ASP A 146 11.01 12.41 12.49
CA ASP A 146 10.39 12.68 13.77
C ASP A 146 9.18 13.58 13.50
N MET A 147 7.98 13.16 13.89
CA MET A 147 6.82 14.06 13.86
C MET A 147 7.06 15.29 14.76
N ASP A 148 8.03 15.20 15.67
CA ASP A 148 8.55 16.31 16.45
C ASP A 148 9.56 17.18 15.65
N MET A 149 10.00 16.77 14.46
CA MET A 149 10.76 17.67 13.55
C MET A 149 9.88 18.81 13.08
N LEU A 150 8.57 18.59 12.88
CA LEU A 150 7.62 19.66 12.56
C LEU A 150 7.44 20.64 13.71
N SER A 151 7.53 20.20 14.97
CA SER A 151 7.51 21.08 16.14
C SER A 151 8.82 21.89 16.27
N LYS A 152 9.93 21.37 15.73
CA LYS A 152 11.26 21.99 15.66
C LYS A 152 11.48 22.90 14.45
N ILE A 153 10.56 22.93 13.48
CA ILE A 153 10.60 23.89 12.36
C ILE A 153 10.36 25.30 12.90
N ASN A 154 11.19 26.27 12.49
CA ASN A 154 11.01 27.69 12.82
C ASN A 154 9.53 28.10 12.60
N PRO A 155 8.86 28.74 13.57
CA PRO A 155 7.44 29.09 13.50
C PRO A 155 7.01 29.81 12.22
N GLU A 156 7.91 30.53 11.53
CA GLU A 156 7.64 31.11 10.21
C GLU A 156 7.37 30.05 9.12
N ALA A 157 8.15 28.97 9.08
CA ALA A 157 7.97 27.90 8.12
C ALA A 157 6.72 27.05 8.42
N GLN A 158 6.36 26.87 9.69
CA GLN A 158 5.07 26.27 10.08
C GLN A 158 3.89 27.12 9.57
N MET A 159 3.99 28.45 9.68
CA MET A 159 2.97 29.37 9.23
C MET A 159 2.81 29.33 7.70
N GLN A 160 3.92 29.28 6.95
CA GLN A 160 3.89 29.14 5.48
C GLN A 160 3.27 27.82 5.02
N ILE A 161 3.57 26.71 5.71
CA ILE A 161 2.97 25.39 5.40
C ILE A 161 1.47 25.41 5.68
N MET A 162 1.03 25.98 6.81
CA MET A 162 -0.39 26.14 7.12
C MET A 162 -1.10 27.07 6.14
N GLU A 163 -0.44 28.13 5.67
CA GLU A 163 -1.02 29.06 4.71
C GLU A 163 -1.18 28.41 3.32
N GLN A 164 -0.20 27.61 2.89
CA GLN A 164 -0.26 26.79 1.68
C GLN A 164 -1.41 25.77 1.77
N MET A 165 -1.56 25.09 2.91
CA MET A 165 -2.66 24.14 3.14
C MET A 165 -4.03 24.83 3.15
N LYS A 166 -4.17 25.98 3.80
CA LYS A 166 -5.41 26.78 3.77
C LYS A 166 -5.75 27.25 2.37
N ARG A 167 -4.74 27.60 1.57
CA ARG A 167 -4.92 28.01 0.17
C ARG A 167 -5.38 26.84 -0.70
N ALA A 168 -4.82 25.65 -0.50
CA ALA A 168 -5.24 24.42 -1.17
C ALA A 168 -6.69 24.02 -0.80
N MET A 169 -7.07 24.15 0.47
CA MET A 169 -8.45 23.89 0.92
C MET A 169 -9.45 24.94 0.41
N ARG A 170 -9.06 26.22 0.29
CA ARG A 170 -9.93 27.28 -0.22
C ARG A 170 -10.19 27.17 -1.73
N VAL A 171 -9.29 26.54 -2.48
CA VAL A 171 -9.49 26.25 -3.91
C VAL A 171 -10.52 25.13 -4.11
N GLN A 172 -10.69 24.21 -3.16
CA GLN A 172 -11.70 23.14 -3.24
C GLN A 172 -13.10 23.58 -2.81
N SER A 173 -13.26 24.68 -2.08
CA SER A 173 -14.57 25.16 -1.59
C SER A 173 -15.18 26.29 -2.43
N GLY A 174 -14.59 26.65 -3.59
CA GLY A 174 -15.01 27.82 -4.39
C GLY A 174 -15.79 27.53 -5.69
N GLY A 175 -16.07 26.27 -6.00
CA GLY A 175 -16.72 25.87 -7.26
C GLY A 175 -18.18 25.46 -7.09
N GLY A 176 -19.05 26.38 -6.64
CA GLY A 176 -20.47 26.09 -6.50
C GLY A 176 -21.31 27.36 -6.38
N GLY A 177 -21.67 27.97 -7.51
CA GLY A 177 -22.62 29.09 -7.54
C GLY A 177 -22.59 29.88 -8.84
N GLY A 178 -23.46 29.51 -9.78
CA GLY A 178 -23.70 30.29 -11.00
C GLY A 178 -24.85 29.71 -11.81
N GLY A 179 -26.08 29.93 -11.38
CA GLY A 179 -27.26 29.59 -12.19
C GLY A 179 -27.46 30.55 -13.36
N TYR A 180 -28.03 30.03 -14.44
CA TYR A 180 -29.31 30.45 -15.04
C TYR A 180 -29.90 29.23 -15.76
#